data_AF-A0A6L8QBW8-F1
#
_entry.id   AF-A0A6L8QBW8-F1
#
_cell.length_a   1.000
_cell.length_b   1.000
_cell.length_c   1.000
_cell.angle_alpha   90.00
_cell.angle_beta   90.00
_cell.angle_gamma   90.00
#
_symmetry.space_group_name_H-M   'P 1'
#
loop_
_entity.id
_entity.type
_entity.pdbx_description
1 polymer ?
#
loop_
_entity_poly.entity_id
_entity_poly.type
_entity_poly.pdbx_seq_one_letter_code
_entity_poly.pdbx_strand_id
1 'polypeptide(L)'
;MHEFMQTWGYRVQNPYYFKTDENGNFNIGDIPPGEYVVNAWHYLMKPQKKKIKIAAGEIIDLSFQFDGDAVERPFYETIKSGRIKKDAVIPGTAKGKELGR
;
A
#
# COMPACT_ATOMS: atom_id res chain seq x y z
N MET A 1 8.74 20.97 -3.64
CA MET A 1 7.87 19.78 -3.57
C MET A 1 8.05 19.18 -2.18
N HIS A 2 6.97 19.04 -1.41
CA HIS A 2 7.01 18.52 -0.04
C HIS A 2 6.73 17.02 -0.03
N GLU A 3 7.66 16.26 0.53
CA GLU A 3 7.68 14.80 0.55
C GLU A 3 6.59 14.13 1.36
N PHE A 4 6.09 14.83 2.38
CA PHE A 4 5.00 14.39 3.25
C PHE A 4 3.61 14.65 2.65
N MET A 5 3.53 15.38 1.54
CA MET A 5 2.27 15.70 0.86
C MET A 5 2.00 14.69 -0.26
N GLN A 6 1.87 13.42 0.11
CA GLN A 6 1.56 12.34 -0.84
C GLN A 6 0.10 11.91 -0.70
N THR A 7 -0.50 11.58 -1.84
CA THR A 7 -1.81 10.92 -1.90
C THR A 7 -1.70 9.74 -2.86
N TRP A 8 -2.49 8.70 -2.60
CA TRP A 8 -2.58 7.55 -3.46
C TRP A 8 -4.05 7.27 -3.78
N GLY A 9 -4.30 6.82 -4.99
CA GLY A 9 -5.62 6.45 -5.45
C GLY A 9 -5.55 5.24 -6.35
N TYR A 10 -6.58 4.42 -6.29
CA TYR A 10 -6.76 3.28 -7.17
C TYR A 10 -8.07 3.46 -7.93
N ARG A 11 -7.98 3.50 -9.27
CA ARG A 11 -9.15 3.67 -10.12
C ARG A 11 -9.81 2.32 -10.37
N VAL A 12 -11.06 2.18 -9.95
CA VAL A 12 -11.91 1.03 -10.26
C VAL A 12 -12.86 1.41 -11.39
N GLN A 13 -13.08 0.50 -12.34
CA GLN A 13 -13.92 0.72 -13.54
C GLN A 13 -15.33 0.14 -13.41
N ASN A 14 -15.68 -0.41 -12.25
CA ASN A 14 -16.95 -1.07 -11.97
C ASN A 14 -17.41 -0.69 -10.54
N PRO A 15 -18.69 -0.92 -10.19
CA PRO A 15 -19.22 -0.55 -8.88
C PRO A 15 -18.81 -1.51 -7.76
N TYR A 16 -18.19 -2.65 -8.08
CA TYR A 16 -17.88 -3.70 -7.13
C TYR A 16 -16.50 -3.49 -6.51
N TYR A 17 -16.43 -2.61 -5.52
CA TYR A 17 -15.22 -2.34 -4.76
C TYR A 17 -15.55 -2.13 -3.28
N PHE A 18 -14.53 -2.33 -2.45
CA PHE A 18 -14.61 -2.06 -1.02
C PHE A 18 -13.27 -1.55 -0.53
N LYS A 19 -13.30 -0.60 0.41
CA LYS A 19 -12.12 -0.18 1.16
C LYS A 19 -12.11 -0.98 2.45
N THR A 20 -11.07 -1.78 2.68
CA THR A 20 -10.92 -2.56 3.92
C THR A 20 -10.95 -1.66 5.15
N ASP A 21 -11.50 -2.18 6.23
CA ASP A 21 -11.44 -1.53 7.54
C ASP A 21 -10.02 -1.62 8.16
N GLU A 22 -9.90 -1.12 9.39
CA GLU A 22 -8.66 -1.10 10.18
C GLU A 22 -8.12 -2.50 10.49
N ASN A 23 -9.01 -3.50 10.50
CA ASN A 23 -8.71 -4.90 10.78
C ASN A 23 -8.51 -5.72 9.49
N GLY A 24 -8.65 -5.10 8.32
CA GLY A 24 -8.52 -5.77 7.03
C GLY A 24 -9.80 -6.46 6.53
N ASN A 25 -10.95 -6.30 7.20
CA ASN A 25 -12.19 -6.92 6.76
C ASN A 25 -12.77 -6.21 5.54
N PHE A 26 -13.41 -6.99 4.67
CA PHE A 26 -14.13 -6.48 3.51
C PHE A 26 -15.35 -7.36 3.20
N ASN A 27 -16.37 -6.75 2.63
CA ASN A 27 -17.53 -7.45 2.10
C ASN A 27 -18.01 -6.73 0.84
N ILE A 28 -18.17 -7.45 -0.26
CA ILE A 28 -18.72 -6.92 -1.52
C ILE A 28 -19.96 -7.74 -1.83
N GLY A 29 -21.13 -7.14 -1.63
CA GLY A 29 -22.43 -7.75 -1.91
C GLY A 29 -22.87 -7.56 -3.36
N ASP A 30 -24.00 -8.18 -3.69
CA ASP A 30 -24.75 -7.98 -4.93
C ASP A 30 -23.94 -8.22 -6.22
N ILE A 31 -22.95 -9.10 -6.17
CA ILE A 31 -22.15 -9.47 -7.35
C ILE A 31 -22.95 -10.48 -8.20
N PRO A 32 -23.20 -10.18 -9.48
CA PRO A 32 -23.86 -11.14 -10.37
C PRO A 32 -23.06 -12.44 -10.51
N PRO A 33 -23.72 -13.56 -10.88
CA PRO A 33 -23.01 -14.80 -11.16
C PRO A 33 -22.07 -14.64 -12.37
N GLY A 34 -20.85 -15.17 -12.27
CA GLY A 34 -19.86 -15.02 -13.32
C GLY A 34 -18.43 -15.34 -12.88
N GLU A 35 -17.50 -15.18 -13.81
CA GLU A 35 -16.06 -15.31 -13.55
C GLU A 35 -15.43 -13.92 -13.37
N TYR A 36 -14.68 -13.75 -12.28
CA TYR A 36 -14.14 -12.46 -11.88
C TYR A 36 -12.66 -12.56 -11.52
N VAL A 37 -11.96 -11.43 -11.67
CA VAL A 37 -10.62 -11.22 -11.13
C VAL A 37 -10.70 -10.19 -10.02
N VAL A 38 -10.54 -10.65 -8.79
CA VAL A 38 -10.46 -9.78 -7.62
C VAL A 38 -9.04 -9.23 -7.51
N ASN A 39 -8.92 -7.91 -7.41
CA ASN A 39 -7.64 -7.21 -7.25
C ASN A 39 -7.60 -6.58 -5.85
N ALA A 40 -6.63 -6.97 -5.03
CA ALA A 40 -6.33 -6.32 -3.77
C ALA A 40 -5.12 -5.41 -3.96
N TRP A 41 -5.22 -4.16 -3.51
CA TRP A 41 -4.19 -3.14 -3.70
C TRP A 41 -3.82 -2.47 -2.38
N HIS A 42 -2.52 -2.32 -2.18
CA HIS A 42 -1.94 -1.51 -1.12
C HIS A 42 -0.89 -0.58 -1.74
N TYR A 43 -0.87 0.69 -1.34
CA TYR A 43 -0.14 1.74 -2.03
C TYR A 43 1.38 1.57 -2.11
N LEU A 44 1.97 0.81 -1.18
CA LEU A 44 3.41 0.51 -1.16
C LEU A 44 3.77 -0.86 -1.75
N MET A 45 2.78 -1.63 -2.21
CA MET A 45 2.96 -3.04 -2.55
C MET A 45 2.40 -3.38 -3.91
N LYS A 46 2.86 -4.50 -4.46
CA LYS A 46 2.32 -5.02 -5.71
C LYS A 46 0.86 -5.48 -5.48
N PRO A 47 -0.06 -5.17 -6.41
CA PRO A 47 -1.42 -5.68 -6.34
C PRO A 47 -1.44 -7.21 -6.37
N GLN A 48 -2.28 -7.81 -5.55
CA GLN A 48 -2.56 -9.25 -5.59
C GLN A 48 -3.83 -9.51 -6.40
N LYS A 49 -3.83 -10.60 -7.18
CA LYS A 49 -4.95 -10.97 -8.05
C LYS A 49 -5.41 -12.39 -7.74
N LYS A 50 -6.73 -12.59 -7.62
CA LYS A 50 -7.35 -13.91 -7.49
C LYS A 50 -8.46 -14.06 -8.52
N LYS A 51 -8.48 -15.19 -9.23
CA LYS A 51 -9.57 -15.58 -10.12
C LYS A 51 -10.59 -16.36 -9.31
N ILE A 52 -11.86 -15.98 -9.43
CA ILE A 52 -12.97 -16.63 -8.75
C ILE A 52 -14.12 -16.84 -9.72
N LYS A 53 -15.00 -17.78 -9.39
CA LYS A 53 -16.27 -17.99 -10.07
C LYS A 53 -17.37 -17.92 -9.01
N ILE A 54 -18.32 -17.02 -9.18
CA ILE A 54 -19.44 -16.82 -8.25
C ILE A 54 -20.70 -17.42 -8.86
N ALA A 55 -21.36 -18.33 -8.15
CA ALA A 55 -22.71 -18.79 -8.44
C ALA A 55 -23.77 -17.87 -7.78
N ALA A 56 -25.03 -18.00 -8.19
CA ALA A 56 -26.12 -17.17 -7.68
C ALA A 56 -26.32 -17.34 -6.17
N GLY A 57 -26.19 -16.23 -5.42
CA GLY A 57 -26.33 -16.21 -3.96
C GLY A 57 -25.15 -16.85 -3.21
N GLU A 58 -24.07 -17.20 -3.90
CA GLU A 58 -22.88 -17.79 -3.28
C GLU A 58 -22.04 -16.72 -2.56
N ILE A 59 -21.55 -17.07 -1.37
CA ILE A 59 -20.57 -16.27 -0.64
C ILE A 59 -19.23 -16.98 -0.75
N ILE A 60 -18.21 -16.24 -1.17
CA ILE A 60 -16.84 -16.75 -1.31
C ILE A 60 -15.95 -16.04 -0.31
N ASP A 61 -15.37 -16.81 0.61
CA ASP A 61 -14.35 -16.31 1.51
C ASP A 61 -13.01 -16.12 0.78
N LEU A 62 -12.48 -14.90 0.83
CA LEU A 62 -11.20 -14.55 0.24
C LEU A 62 -10.30 -13.91 1.29
N SER A 63 -9.05 -14.36 1.31
CA SER A 63 -7.98 -13.75 2.11
C SER A 63 -6.87 -13.22 1.21
N PHE A 64 -6.32 -12.06 1.53
CA PHE A 64 -5.15 -11.48 0.87
C PHE A 64 -4.11 -11.17 1.94
N GLN A 65 -2.84 -11.49 1.68
CA GLN A 65 -1.77 -11.29 2.64
C GLN A 65 -0.72 -10.37 2.06
N PHE A 66 -0.49 -9.27 2.74
CA PHE A 66 0.50 -8.27 2.39
C PHE A 66 1.62 -8.30 3.42
N ASP A 67 2.83 -8.66 3.00
CA ASP A 67 4.01 -8.72 3.87
C ASP A 67 4.62 -7.32 4.03
N GLY A 68 4.34 -6.68 5.17
CA GLY A 68 4.83 -5.34 5.48
C GLY A 68 6.35 -5.25 5.59
N ASP A 69 7.03 -6.34 5.98
CA ASP A 69 8.49 -6.37 6.13
C ASP A 69 9.20 -6.38 4.78
N ALA A 70 8.51 -6.81 3.71
CA ALA A 70 9.02 -6.77 2.35
C ALA A 70 9.01 -5.34 1.74
N VAL A 71 8.44 -4.35 2.43
CA VAL A 71 8.36 -2.96 1.96
C VAL A 71 9.51 -2.13 2.52
N GLU A 72 10.56 -1.95 1.73
CA GLU A 72 11.57 -0.94 2.03
C GLU A 72 11.03 0.46 1.68
N ARG A 73 10.66 1.22 2.71
CA ARG A 73 10.38 2.65 2.55
C ARG A 73 11.73 3.38 2.42
N PRO A 74 12.04 4.02 1.28
CA PRO A 74 13.23 4.83 1.22
C PRO A 74 13.11 5.93 2.27
N PHE A 75 14.06 5.97 3.22
CA PHE A 75 14.14 7.08 4.15
C PHE A 75 14.40 8.33 3.32
N TYR A 76 13.48 9.30 3.38
CA TYR A 76 13.46 10.39 2.42
C TYR A 76 14.68 11.32 2.57
N GLU A 77 15.31 11.35 3.76
CA GLU A 77 16.60 12.02 3.99
C GLU A 77 17.80 11.29 3.32
N THR A 78 17.64 10.06 2.82
CA THR A 78 18.69 9.26 2.15
C THR A 78 18.52 9.22 0.64
N ILE A 79 17.51 9.87 0.08
CA ILE A 79 17.36 9.96 -1.36
C ILE A 79 18.56 10.76 -1.87
N LYS A 80 19.45 10.09 -2.64
CA LYS A 80 20.58 10.71 -3.36
C LYS A 80 20.14 11.72 -4.44
N SER A 81 18.96 12.31 -4.32
CA SER A 81 18.49 13.41 -5.14
C SER A 81 19.04 14.72 -4.58
N GLY A 82 20.30 14.97 -4.92
CA GLY A 82 20.85 16.30 -5.20
C GLY A 82 20.97 17.38 -4.11
N ARG A 83 20.44 17.21 -2.88
CA ARG A 83 20.58 18.24 -1.82
C ARG A 83 21.23 17.78 -0.53
N ILE A 84 21.23 16.49 -0.25
CA ILE A 84 21.88 15.95 0.94
C ILE A 84 23.20 15.32 0.48
N LYS A 85 24.30 16.02 0.82
CA LYS A 85 25.65 15.59 0.47
C LYS A 85 25.98 14.27 1.18
N LYS A 86 26.91 13.49 0.63
CA LYS A 86 27.34 12.18 1.19
C LYS A 86 27.81 12.25 2.66
N ASP A 87 28.13 13.43 3.16
CA ASP A 87 28.59 13.75 4.51
C ASP A 87 27.48 14.26 5.45
N ALA A 88 26.22 14.28 5.00
CA ALA A 88 25.12 14.71 5.85
C ALA A 88 24.95 13.75 7.03
N VAL A 89 25.04 14.30 8.22
CA VAL A 89 24.97 13.53 9.45
C VAL A 89 23.51 13.24 9.76
N ILE A 90 23.19 11.97 9.96
CA ILE A 90 21.86 11.48 10.27
C ILE A 90 21.46 12.01 11.66
N PRO A 91 20.37 12.78 11.79
CA PRO A 91 19.88 13.25 13.08
C PRO A 91 19.60 12.05 14.01
N GLY A 92 20.12 12.09 15.24
CA GLY A 92 19.97 11.01 16.22
C GLY A 92 21.07 9.95 16.21
N THR A 93 22.04 10.00 15.29
CA THR A 93 23.28 9.22 15.40
C THR A 93 24.28 9.98 16.29
N ALA A 94 25.16 9.28 17.00
CA ALA A 94 26.14 9.88 17.92
C ALA A 94 26.90 11.09 17.32
N LYS A 95 27.22 11.02 16.02
CA LYS A 95 27.91 12.08 15.26
C LYS A 95 27.05 13.33 14.98
N GLY A 96 25.72 13.20 14.98
CA GLY A 96 24.76 14.28 14.67
C GLY A 96 24.36 15.11 15.88
N LYS A 97 24.57 14.57 17.08
CA LYS A 97 24.34 15.27 18.35
C LYS A 97 25.39 16.36 18.62
N GLU A 98 26.58 16.25 18.02
CA GLU A 98 27.71 17.18 18.22
C GLU A 98 27.68 18.44 17.35
N LEU A 99 26.87 18.49 16.27
CA LEU A 99 26.79 19.66 15.38
C LEU A 99 25.70 20.68 15.74
N GLY A 100 24.93 20.44 16.80
CA GLY A 100 23.92 21.38 17.30
C GLY A 100 24.49 22.30 18.37
N ARG A 101 25.09 23.43 17.97
CA ARG A 101 25.25 24.61 18.81
C ARG A 101 24.92 25.87 18.02
#